data_AF-A0A3Q3XFK5-F1
#
_entry.id   AF-A0A3Q3XFK5-F1
#
_cell.length_a   1.000
_cell.length_b   1.000
_cell.length_c   1.000
_cell.angle_alpha   90.00
_cell.angle_beta   90.00
_cell.angle_gamma   90.00
#
_symmetry.space_group_name_H-M   'P 1'
#
loop_
_entity.id
_entity.type
_entity.pdbx_description
1 polymer ?
#
loop_
_entity_poly.entity_id
_entity_poly.type
_entity_poly.pdbx_seq_one_letter_code
_entity_poly.pdbx_strand_id
1 'polypeptide(L)'
;FANNNTKAIAIAQKASQEDQDGNYEEAIRSYQHAVKYFLHIVKREPQGKEGNQKIREKCKQYLDRVEKLQEYLLNKEVTTKDITQWI
;
A
#
# COMPACT_ATOMS: atom_id res chain seq x y z
N PHE A 1 8.63 15.69 18.62
CA PHE A 1 9.08 15.07 17.36
C PHE A 1 8.69 13.58 17.25
N ALA A 2 7.48 13.18 17.70
CA ALA A 2 7.10 11.76 17.83
C ALA A 2 5.96 11.30 16.89
N ASN A 3 5.62 12.07 15.85
CA ASN A 3 4.31 11.91 15.18
C ASN A 3 4.37 11.36 13.74
N ASN A 4 5.55 11.07 13.20
CA ASN A 4 5.69 10.56 11.82
C ASN A 4 5.48 9.05 11.74
N ASN A 5 5.99 8.30 12.73
CA ASN A 5 5.85 6.86 12.78
C ASN A 5 4.39 6.44 13.01
N THR A 6 3.70 7.11 13.95
CA THR A 6 2.26 6.90 14.21
C THR A 6 1.41 7.16 12.98
N LYS A 7 1.72 8.20 12.18
CA LYS A 7 1.03 8.50 10.92
C LYS A 7 1.23 7.41 9.88
N ALA A 8 2.47 6.92 9.69
CA ALA A 8 2.76 5.85 8.74
C ALA A 8 2.01 4.56 9.09
N ILE A 9 1.94 4.23 10.38
CA ILE A 9 1.19 3.08 10.90
C ILE A 9 -0.31 3.25 10.68
N ALA A 10 -0.87 4.42 11.02
CA ALA A 10 -2.29 4.69 10.83
C ALA A 10 -2.72 4.59 9.36
N ILE A 11 -1.90 5.10 8.43
CA ILE A 11 -2.16 4.99 6.99
C ILE A 11 -2.08 3.53 6.55
N ALA A 12 -1.11 2.76 7.04
CA ALA A 12 -1.00 1.34 6.71
C ALA A 12 -2.20 0.52 7.23
N GLN A 13 -2.68 0.81 8.44
CA GLN A 13 -3.88 0.18 9.00
C GLN A 13 -5.11 0.52 8.16
N LYS A 14 -5.26 1.80 7.78
CA LYS A 14 -6.32 2.23 6.86
C LYS A 14 -6.25 1.48 5.52
N ALA A 15 -5.06 1.35 4.93
CA ALA A 15 -4.88 0.60 3.69
C ALA A 15 -5.32 -0.86 3.81
N SER A 16 -4.98 -1.52 4.92
CA SER A 16 -5.40 -2.90 5.17
C SER A 16 -6.91 -3.03 5.39
N GLN A 17 -7.56 -2.04 6.01
CA GLN A 17 -9.01 -2.02 6.14
C GLN A 17 -9.69 -1.84 4.77
N GLU A 18 -9.22 -0.88 3.96
CA GLU A 18 -9.75 -0.65 2.61
C GLU A 18 -9.57 -1.88 1.70
N ASP A 19 -8.45 -2.59 1.84
CA ASP A 19 -8.18 -3.84 1.13
C ASP A 19 -9.19 -4.94 1.53
N GLN A 20 -9.48 -5.08 2.82
CA GLN A 20 -10.47 -6.04 3.33
C GLN A 20 -11.90 -5.68 2.91
N ASP A 21 -12.22 -4.38 2.86
CA ASP A 21 -13.54 -3.88 2.48
C ASP A 21 -13.77 -3.92 0.94
N GLY A 22 -12.76 -4.32 0.17
CA GLY A 22 -12.82 -4.38 -1.29
C GLY A 22 -12.66 -3.02 -1.99
N ASN A 23 -12.30 -1.98 -1.23
CA ASN A 23 -12.02 -0.63 -1.73
C ASN A 23 -10.59 -0.56 -2.30
N TYR A 24 -10.31 -1.39 -3.31
CA TYR A 24 -8.95 -1.66 -3.79
C TYR A 24 -8.21 -0.42 -4.32
N GLU A 25 -8.90 0.52 -4.98
CA GLU A 25 -8.27 1.75 -5.48
C GLU A 25 -7.75 2.63 -4.33
N GLU A 26 -8.54 2.80 -3.28
CA GLU A 26 -8.15 3.56 -2.10
C GLU A 26 -7.09 2.80 -1.29
N ALA A 27 -7.22 1.47 -1.17
CA ALA A 27 -6.20 0.63 -0.54
C ALA A 27 -4.83 0.80 -1.21
N ILE A 28 -4.78 0.79 -2.55
CA ILE A 28 -3.56 1.03 -3.33
C ILE A 28 -2.94 2.40 -2.98
N ARG A 29 -3.75 3.46 -3.00
CA ARG A 29 -3.29 4.82 -2.67
C ARG A 29 -2.75 4.90 -1.25
N SER A 30 -3.47 4.31 -0.29
CA SER A 30 -3.09 4.28 1.12
C SER A 30 -1.78 3.49 1.33
N TYR A 31 -1.61 2.31 0.71
CA TYR A 31 -0.36 1.55 0.77
C TYR A 31 0.84 2.32 0.21
N GLN A 32 0.69 2.96 -0.96
CA GLN A 32 1.75 3.78 -1.56
C GLN A 32 2.12 4.96 -0.65
N HIS A 33 1.14 5.62 -0.04
CA HIS A 33 1.40 6.69 0.93
C HIS A 33 2.15 6.17 2.16
N ALA A 34 1.72 5.04 2.73
CA ALA A 34 2.41 4.43 3.88
C ALA A 34 3.89 4.17 3.56
N VAL A 35 4.19 3.57 2.40
CA VAL A 35 5.56 3.30 1.95
C VAL A 35 6.39 4.59 1.85
N LYS A 36 5.82 5.66 1.27
CA LYS A 36 6.50 6.96 1.17
C LYS A 36 6.86 7.52 2.55
N TYR A 37 5.96 7.43 3.53
CA TYR A 37 6.23 7.86 4.89
C TYR A 37 7.28 7.00 5.59
N PHE A 38 7.20 5.67 5.44
CA PHE A 38 8.18 4.76 6.01
C PHE A 38 9.60 4.99 5.48
N LEU A 39 9.75 5.20 4.17
CA LEU A 39 11.04 5.54 3.57
C LEU A 39 11.55 6.91 4.02
N HIS A 40 10.66 7.89 4.23
CA HIS A 40 11.02 9.18 4.78
C HIS A 40 11.58 9.07 6.20
N ILE A 41 10.95 8.25 7.05
CA ILE A 41 11.42 7.96 8.41
C ILE A 41 12.80 7.33 8.36
N VAL A 42 13.01 6.28 7.57
CA VAL A 42 14.32 5.61 7.43
C VAL A 42 15.42 6.58 6.98
N LYS A 43 15.09 7.56 6.14
CA LYS A 43 16.05 8.56 5.63
C LYS A 43 16.35 9.67 6.64
N ARG A 44 15.35 10.16 7.38
CA ARG A 44 15.51 11.31 8.30
C ARG A 44 15.84 10.90 9.72
N GLU A 45 15.26 9.82 10.18
CA GLU A 45 15.32 9.33 11.56
C GLU A 45 15.65 7.83 11.52
N PRO A 46 16.91 7.45 11.23
CA PRO A 46 17.30 6.04 11.12
C PRO A 46 17.03 5.29 12.43
N GLN A 47 16.34 4.14 12.35
CA GLN A 47 15.94 3.31 13.49
C GLN A 47 16.99 2.22 13.82
N GLY A 48 18.25 2.46 13.48
CA GLY A 48 19.30 1.43 13.49
C GLY A 48 19.20 0.43 12.33
N LYS A 49 20.21 -0.43 12.16
CA LYS A 49 20.29 -1.37 11.03
C LYS A 49 19.08 -2.31 10.96
N GLU A 50 18.75 -2.95 12.07
CA GLU A 50 17.64 -3.89 12.16
C GLU A 50 16.27 -3.22 12.01
N GLY A 51 16.07 -2.07 12.68
CA GLY A 51 14.81 -1.32 12.57
C GLY A 51 14.56 -0.83 11.14
N ASN A 52 15.59 -0.28 10.50
CA ASN A 52 15.52 0.15 9.10
C ASN A 52 15.25 -1.03 8.15
N GLN A 53 15.83 -2.21 8.41
CA GLN A 53 15.57 -3.40 7.62
C GLN A 53 14.10 -3.84 7.75
N LYS A 54 13.57 -3.93 8.98
CA LYS A 54 12.15 -4.26 9.21
C LYS A 54 11.20 -3.30 8.49
N ILE A 55 11.50 -2.00 8.52
CA ILE A 55 10.69 -1.00 7.80
C ILE A 55 10.75 -1.24 6.28
N ARG A 56 11.94 -1.52 5.71
CA ARG A 56 12.10 -1.80 4.27
C ARG A 56 11.38 -3.08 3.85
N GLU A 57 11.46 -4.13 4.64
CA GLU A 57 10.74 -5.39 4.41
C GLU A 57 9.22 -5.14 4.41
N LYS A 58 8.72 -4.33 5.35
CA LYS A 58 7.30 -3.95 5.38
C LYS A 58 6.89 -3.14 4.15
N CYS A 59 7.73 -2.18 3.71
CA CYS A 59 7.48 -1.44 2.48
C CYS A 59 7.39 -2.37 1.27
N LYS A 60 8.27 -3.37 1.17
CA LYS A 60 8.22 -4.36 0.11
C LYS A 60 6.89 -5.13 0.12
N GLN A 61 6.46 -5.63 1.28
CA GLN A 61 5.17 -6.32 1.41
C GLN A 61 3.99 -5.47 0.92
N TYR A 62 3.98 -4.17 1.21
CA TYR A 62 2.92 -3.28 0.74
C TYR A 62 2.96 -3.06 -0.77
N LEU A 63 4.14 -2.90 -1.37
CA LEU A 63 4.28 -2.77 -2.82
C LEU A 63 3.86 -4.05 -3.54
N ASP A 64 4.29 -5.23 -3.05
CA ASP A 64 3.88 -6.53 -3.59
C ASP A 64 2.34 -6.69 -3.54
N ARG A 65 1.67 -6.15 -2.51
CA ARG A 65 0.20 -6.14 -2.43
C ARG A 65 -0.43 -5.17 -3.42
N VAL A 66 0.14 -3.97 -3.56
CA VAL A 66 -0.31 -2.96 -4.54
C VAL A 66 -0.30 -3.53 -5.96
N GLU A 67 0.79 -4.19 -6.36
CA GLU A 67 0.91 -4.82 -7.68
C GLU A 67 -0.21 -5.84 -7.93
N LYS A 68 -0.48 -6.72 -6.95
CA LYS A 68 -1.58 -7.71 -7.02
C LYS A 68 -2.96 -7.06 -7.12
N LEU A 69 -3.19 -5.97 -6.40
CA LEU A 69 -4.47 -5.25 -6.45
C LEU A 69 -4.65 -4.56 -7.82
N GLN A 70 -3.58 -3.98 -8.38
CA GLN A 70 -3.61 -3.37 -9.70
C GLN A 70 -3.89 -4.41 -10.79
N GLU A 71 -3.25 -5.58 -10.73
CA GLU A 71 -3.51 -6.69 -11.64
C GLU A 71 -4.97 -7.16 -11.53
N TYR A 72 -5.49 -7.31 -10.31
CA TYR A 72 -6.89 -7.68 -10.10
C TYR A 72 -7.87 -6.67 -10.71
N LEU A 73 -7.64 -5.36 -10.51
CA LEU A 73 -8.48 -4.31 -11.08
C LEU A 73 -8.42 -4.30 -12.61
N LEU A 74 -7.23 -4.47 -13.20
CA LEU A 74 -7.05 -4.54 -14.65
C LEU A 74 -7.83 -5.73 -15.24
N ASN A 75 -7.69 -6.92 -14.64
CA ASN A 75 -8.39 -8.13 -15.10
C ASN A 75 -9.92 -7.99 -15.00
N LYS A 76 -10.40 -7.33 -13.94
CA LYS A 76 -11.82 -7.02 -13.77
C LYS A 76 -12.32 -6.03 -14.84
N GLU A 77 -11.54 -5.01 -15.18
CA GLU A 77 -11.88 -4.04 -16.21
C GLU A 77 -11.95 -4.68 -17.60
N VAL A 78 -10.97 -5.52 -17.95
CA VAL A 78 -10.94 -6.29 -19.21
C VAL A 78 -12.18 -7.17 -19.31
N THR A 79 -12.45 -7.97 -18.27
CA THR A 79 -13.62 -8.86 -18.23
C THR A 79 -14.95 -8.08 -18.38
N THR A 80 -15.05 -6.90 -17.78
CA THR A 80 -16.25 -6.06 -17.87
C THR A 80 -16.44 -5.50 -19.29
N LYS A 81 -15.38 -5.00 -19.91
CA LYS A 81 -15.43 -4.46 -21.29
C LYS A 81 -15.79 -5.54 -22.30
N ASP A 82 -15.19 -6.72 -22.17
CA ASP A 82 -15.51 -7.86 -23.02
C ASP A 82 -17.01 -8.19 -22.91
N ILE A 83 -17.59 -8.33 -21.71
CA ILE A 83 -19.02 -8.63 -21.57
C ILE A 83 -19.90 -7.55 -22.21
N THR A 84 -19.57 -6.26 -22.02
CA THR A 84 -20.38 -5.16 -22.59
C THR A 84 -20.34 -5.05 -24.11
N GLN A 85 -19.33 -5.60 -24.80
CA GLN A 85 -19.26 -5.60 -26.27
C GLN A 85 -20.18 -6.64 -26.92
N TRP A 86 -20.71 -7.59 -26.17
CA TRP A 86 -21.56 -8.68 -26.67
C TRP A 86 -23.06 -8.48 -26.39
N ILE A 87 -23.45 -7.35 -25.80
CA ILE A 87 -24.84 -6.96 -25.51
C ILE A 87 -25.24 -5.82 -26.44
#